data_AF-A0A2A5SUF1-F1
#
_entry.id   AF-A0A2A5SUF1-F1
#
_cell.length_a   1.000
_cell.length_b   1.000
_cell.length_c   1.000
_cell.angle_alpha   90.00
_cell.angle_beta   90.00
_cell.angle_gamma   90.00
#
_symmetry.space_group_name_H-M   'P 1'
#
loop_
_entity.id
_entity.type
_entity.pdbx_description
1 polymer ?
#
loop_
_entity_poly.entity_id
_entity_poly.type
_entity_poly.pdbx_seq_one_letter_code
_entity_poly.pdbx_strand_id
1 'polypeptide(L)'
;MLIIDENLVEIDDLLEKIMDSFLEFPEIKLYQKAKADFMADETLQNQLKVLNDNSDYISFRPELKTLQHEINTNEKVYALRLAENDVQQILTDLTKKITKSISEQIYVDENLPLKGGQHGRHHGKH
;
A
#
# COMPACT_ATOMS: atom_id res chain seq x y z
N MET A 1 -28.93 28.84 7.12
CA MET A 1 -27.72 29.35 7.79
C MET A 1 -26.88 28.13 8.13
N LEU A 2 -25.81 27.88 7.38
CA LEU A 2 -24.87 26.80 7.68
C LEU A 2 -24.09 27.26 8.92
N ILE A 3 -24.37 26.65 10.07
CA ILE A 3 -23.55 26.83 11.27
C ILE A 3 -22.29 26.02 10.96
N ILE A 4 -21.21 26.71 10.57
CA ILE A 4 -19.90 26.09 10.46
C ILE A 4 -19.47 25.83 11.91
N ASP A 5 -19.34 24.55 12.26
CA ASP A 5 -18.80 24.15 13.56
C ASP A 5 -17.29 24.45 13.55
N GLU A 6 -16.87 25.43 14.33
CA GLU A 6 -15.47 25.88 14.41
C GLU A 6 -14.53 24.71 14.77
N ASN A 7 -15.00 23.71 15.52
CA ASN A 7 -14.19 22.53 15.86
C ASN A 7 -13.93 21.64 14.64
N LEU A 8 -14.86 21.56 13.69
CA LEU A 8 -14.65 20.78 12.46
C LEU A 8 -13.61 21.47 11.56
N VAL A 9 -13.65 22.80 11.50
CA VAL A 9 -12.65 23.59 10.76
C VAL A 9 -11.25 23.40 11.36
N GLU A 10 -11.13 23.44 12.70
CA GLU A 10 -9.85 23.20 13.36
C GLU A 10 -9.31 21.78 13.11
N ILE A 11 -10.18 20.78 13.02
CA ILE A 11 -9.78 19.41 12.66
C ILE A 11 -9.27 19.36 11.23
N ASP A 12 -9.96 19.99 10.28
CA ASP A 12 -9.54 20.04 8.88
C ASP A 12 -8.16 20.71 8.73
N ASP A 13 -7.92 21.83 9.41
CA ASP A 13 -6.61 22.51 9.44
C ASP A 13 -5.50 21.62 10.03
N LEU A 14 -5.81 20.83 11.05
CA LEU A 14 -4.86 19.87 11.63
C LEU A 14 -4.58 18.70 10.68
N LEU A 15 -5.58 18.24 9.94
CA LEU A 15 -5.41 17.21 8.92
C LEU A 15 -4.50 17.69 7.79
N GLU A 16 -4.66 18.92 7.31
CA GLU A 16 -3.77 19.49 6.30
C GLU A 16 -2.30 19.49 6.77
N LYS A 17 -2.04 19.92 8.02
CA LYS A 17 -0.68 19.90 8.61
C LYS A 17 -0.11 18.48 8.71
N ILE A 18 -0.96 17.49 9.05
CA ILE A 18 -0.55 16.08 9.09
C ILE A 18 -0.20 15.61 7.68
N MET A 19 -0.99 15.97 6.67
CA MET A 19 -0.74 15.61 5.27
C MET A 19 0.58 16.20 4.77
N ASP A 20 0.83 17.49 5.01
CA ASP A 20 2.08 18.15 4.62
C ASP A 20 3.29 17.48 5.28
N SER A 21 3.18 17.17 6.57
CA SER A 21 4.23 16.46 7.31
C SER A 21 4.48 15.06 6.77
N PHE A 22 3.43 14.36 6.34
CA PHE A 22 3.53 13.04 5.72
C PHE A 22 4.27 13.09 4.40
N LEU A 23 4.00 14.08 3.54
CA LEU A 23 4.69 14.23 2.25
C LEU A 23 6.20 14.42 2.40
N GLU A 24 6.66 14.91 3.55
CA GLU A 24 8.08 15.08 3.83
C GLU A 24 8.81 13.78 4.20
N PHE A 25 8.08 12.71 4.54
CA PHE A 25 8.68 11.44 4.97
C PHE A 25 9.48 10.80 3.83
N PRO A 26 10.69 10.28 4.14
CA PRO A 26 11.55 9.69 3.13
C PRO A 26 10.88 8.47 2.45
N GLU A 27 10.11 7.68 3.18
CA GLU A 27 9.37 6.52 2.67
C GLU A 27 8.30 6.94 1.64
N ILE A 28 7.64 8.07 1.85
CA ILE A 28 6.64 8.61 0.92
C ILE A 28 7.31 9.16 -0.33
N LYS A 29 8.44 9.86 -0.20
CA LYS A 29 9.25 10.31 -1.34
C LYS A 29 9.80 9.13 -2.15
N LEU A 30 10.22 8.06 -1.48
CA LEU A 30 10.65 6.81 -2.11
C LEU A 30 9.51 6.15 -2.88
N TYR A 31 8.32 6.07 -2.29
CA TYR A 31 7.12 5.56 -2.98
C TYR A 31 6.78 6.40 -4.21
N GLN A 32 6.77 7.73 -4.10
CA GLN A 32 6.49 8.62 -5.24
C GLN A 32 7.49 8.40 -6.38
N LYS A 33 8.78 8.24 -6.06
CA LYS A 33 9.81 7.95 -7.05
C LYS A 33 9.62 6.57 -7.69
N ALA A 34 9.44 5.52 -6.88
CA ALA A 34 9.22 4.16 -7.38
C ALA A 34 7.98 4.08 -8.28
N LYS A 35 6.92 4.81 -7.92
CA LYS A 35 5.71 4.95 -8.74
C LYS A 35 6.00 5.65 -10.07
N ALA A 36 6.74 6.76 -10.06
CA ALA A 36 7.11 7.45 -11.29
C ALA A 36 7.95 6.54 -12.22
N ASP A 37 8.96 5.86 -11.68
CA ASP A 37 9.83 4.94 -12.42
C ASP A 37 9.07 3.73 -13.00
N PHE A 38 8.09 3.23 -12.24
CA PHE A 38 7.18 2.17 -12.69
C PHE A 38 6.25 2.64 -13.82
N MET A 39 5.65 3.83 -13.69
CA MET A 39 4.72 4.39 -14.69
C MET A 39 5.43 4.81 -15.98
N ALA A 40 6.70 5.22 -15.89
CA ALA A 40 7.51 5.61 -17.05
C ALA A 40 7.95 4.40 -17.93
N ASP A 41 7.82 3.17 -17.44
CA ASP A 41 8.19 1.98 -18.20
C ASP A 41 7.06 1.50 -19.11
N GLU A 42 7.03 2.01 -20.34
CA GLU A 42 6.00 1.67 -21.33
C GLU A 42 5.92 0.16 -21.62
N THR A 43 7.04 -0.56 -21.56
CA THR A 43 7.05 -2.02 -21.81
C THR A 43 6.29 -2.73 -20.70
N LEU A 44 6.62 -2.42 -19.45
CA LEU A 44 5.95 -2.97 -18.28
C LEU A 44 4.47 -2.59 -18.23
N GLN A 45 4.11 -1.35 -18.55
CA GLN A 45 2.71 -0.91 -18.61
C GLN A 45 1.91 -1.65 -19.69
N ASN A 46 2.52 -1.90 -20.85
CA ASN A 46 1.88 -2.70 -21.91
C ASN A 46 1.70 -4.16 -21.50
N GLN A 47 2.71 -4.77 -20.85
CA GLN A 47 2.61 -6.12 -20.31
C GLN A 47 1.49 -6.24 -19.27
N LEU A 48 1.38 -5.29 -18.35
CA LEU A 48 0.30 -5.21 -17.36
C LEU A 48 -1.07 -5.06 -18.01
N LYS A 49 -1.18 -4.24 -19.06
CA LYS A 49 -2.43 -4.09 -19.81
C LYS A 49 -2.87 -5.41 -20.44
N VAL A 50 -1.96 -6.12 -21.12
CA VAL A 50 -2.25 -7.44 -21.70
C VAL A 50 -2.68 -8.42 -20.61
N LEU A 51 -2.02 -8.42 -19.46
CA LEU A 51 -2.37 -9.29 -18.34
C LEU A 51 -3.76 -8.96 -17.77
N ASN A 52 -4.07 -7.69 -17.56
CA ASN A 52 -5.36 -7.22 -17.02
C ASN A 52 -6.51 -7.49 -17.98
N ASP A 53 -6.33 -7.23 -19.28
CA ASP A 53 -7.33 -7.49 -20.31
C ASP A 53 -7.67 -8.99 -20.44
N ASN A 54 -6.80 -9.87 -19.94
CA ASN A 54 -6.97 -11.32 -19.97
C ASN A 54 -7.01 -11.95 -18.56
N SER A 55 -7.36 -11.18 -17.51
CA SER A 55 -7.30 -11.62 -16.11
C SER A 55 -8.02 -12.95 -15.86
N ASP A 56 -9.19 -13.12 -16.48
CA ASP A 56 -10.06 -14.28 -16.28
C ASP A 56 -9.48 -15.56 -16.91
N TYR A 57 -8.53 -15.40 -17.83
CA TYR A 57 -7.92 -16.50 -18.58
C TYR A 57 -6.53 -16.89 -18.08
N ILE A 58 -5.98 -16.18 -17.09
CA ILE A 58 -4.64 -16.44 -16.54
C ILE A 58 -4.52 -17.89 -16.07
N SER A 59 -5.54 -18.42 -15.40
CA SER A 59 -5.54 -19.80 -14.89
C SER A 59 -5.43 -20.87 -15.98
N PHE A 60 -5.89 -20.56 -17.19
CA PHE A 60 -6.04 -21.50 -18.31
C PHE A 60 -4.99 -21.33 -19.41
N ARG A 61 -4.28 -20.19 -19.45
CA ARG A 61 -3.27 -19.90 -20.48
C ARG A 61 -1.86 -19.85 -19.87
N PRO A 62 -0.97 -20.80 -20.22
CA PRO A 62 0.37 -20.84 -19.64
C PRO A 62 1.21 -19.58 -19.95
N GLU A 63 1.04 -19.00 -21.13
CA GLU A 63 1.71 -17.76 -21.54
C GLU A 63 1.39 -16.58 -20.60
N LEU A 64 0.14 -16.45 -20.14
CA LEU A 64 -0.27 -15.40 -19.21
C LEU A 64 0.27 -15.63 -17.81
N LYS A 65 0.44 -16.89 -17.38
CA LYS A 65 1.11 -17.20 -16.10
C LYS A 65 2.59 -16.84 -16.15
N THR A 66 3.27 -17.13 -17.25
CA THR A 66 4.66 -16.74 -17.45
C THR A 66 4.79 -15.21 -17.43
N LEU A 67 3.93 -14.50 -18.17
CA LEU A 67 3.89 -13.03 -18.17
C LEU A 67 3.64 -12.46 -16.76
N GLN A 68 2.71 -13.03 -16.00
CA GLN A 68 2.46 -12.63 -14.62
C GLN A 68 3.68 -12.82 -13.73
N HIS A 69 4.39 -13.94 -13.89
CA HIS A 69 5.62 -14.20 -13.15
C HIS A 69 6.72 -13.19 -13.51
N GLU A 70 6.93 -12.94 -14.80
CA GLU A 70 7.91 -11.95 -15.29
C GLU A 70 7.64 -10.55 -14.71
N ILE A 71 6.39 -10.09 -14.76
CA ILE A 71 5.96 -8.83 -14.16
C ILE A 71 6.26 -8.82 -12.66
N ASN A 72 5.91 -9.88 -11.93
CA ASN A 72 6.12 -9.94 -10.48
C ASN A 72 7.61 -9.99 -10.09
N THR A 73 8.48 -10.53 -10.96
CA THR A 73 9.93 -10.55 -10.75
C THR A 73 10.63 -9.27 -11.22
N ASN A 74 9.91 -8.35 -11.86
CA ASN A 74 10.48 -7.09 -12.33
C ASN A 74 10.92 -6.21 -11.14
N GLU A 75 12.14 -5.69 -11.19
CA GLU A 75 12.73 -4.89 -10.12
C GLU A 75 11.89 -3.63 -9.79
N LYS A 76 11.25 -3.00 -10.78
CA LYS A 76 10.41 -1.81 -10.57
C LYS A 76 9.11 -2.16 -9.86
N VAL A 77 8.51 -3.31 -10.20
CA VAL A 77 7.33 -3.84 -9.51
C VAL A 77 7.69 -4.15 -8.06
N TYR A 78 8.81 -4.83 -7.85
CA TYR A 78 9.28 -5.15 -6.52
C TYR A 78 9.57 -3.90 -5.67
N ALA A 79 10.29 -2.92 -6.23
CA ALA A 79 10.60 -1.66 -5.56
C ALA A 79 9.32 -0.88 -5.20
N LEU A 80 8.33 -0.84 -6.11
CA LEU A 80 7.04 -0.22 -5.84
C LEU A 80 6.30 -0.94 -4.71
N ARG A 81 6.24 -2.27 -4.73
CA ARG A 81 5.56 -3.06 -3.68
C ARG A 81 6.20 -2.90 -2.30
N LEU A 82 7.52 -2.82 -2.24
CA LEU A 82 8.23 -2.56 -0.99
C LEU A 82 7.87 -1.18 -0.45
N ALA A 83 7.96 -0.14 -1.28
CA ALA A 83 7.63 1.22 -0.87
C ALA A 83 6.14 1.39 -0.51
N GLU A 84 5.23 0.70 -1.20
CA GLU A 84 3.80 0.63 -0.82
C GLU A 84 3.62 0.07 0.59
N ASN A 85 4.36 -0.99 0.93
CA ASN A 85 4.26 -1.60 2.24
C ASN A 85 4.76 -0.68 3.35
N ASP A 86 5.86 0.05 3.13
CA ASP A 86 6.39 1.02 4.08
C ASP A 86 5.38 2.15 4.34
N VAL A 87 4.79 2.70 3.27
CA VAL A 87 3.74 3.74 3.40
C VAL A 87 2.51 3.19 4.14
N GLN A 88 2.08 1.96 3.85
CA GLN A 88 0.97 1.32 4.55
C GLN A 88 1.27 1.16 6.05
N GLN A 89 2.47 0.74 6.42
CA GLN A 89 2.87 0.60 7.83
C GLN A 89 2.75 1.93 8.57
N ILE A 90 3.24 3.02 7.96
CA ILE A 90 3.19 4.37 8.55
C ILE A 90 1.72 4.81 8.73
N LEU A 91 0.86 4.60 7.73
CA LEU A 91 -0.56 4.94 7.80
C LEU A 91 -1.31 4.10 8.84
N THR A 92 -1.00 2.82 8.95
CA THR A 92 -1.55 1.94 10.00
C THR A 92 -1.17 2.44 11.38
N ASP A 93 0.09 2.84 11.59
CA ASP A 93 0.56 3.33 12.88
C ASP A 93 -0.06 4.68 13.24
N LEU A 94 -0.25 5.58 12.27
CA LEU A 94 -1.02 6.81 12.48
C LEU A 94 -2.46 6.49 12.88
N THR A 95 -3.13 5.63 12.12
CA THR A 95 -4.53 5.27 12.37
C THR A 95 -4.69 4.68 13.77
N LYS A 96 -3.80 3.76 14.19
CA LYS A 96 -3.78 3.24 15.56
C LYS A 96 -3.60 4.31 16.62
N LYS A 97 -2.72 5.30 16.41
CA LYS A 97 -2.52 6.40 17.36
C LYS A 97 -3.78 7.25 17.50
N ILE A 98 -4.43 7.60 16.38
CA ILE A 98 -5.69 8.35 16.38
C ILE A 98 -6.78 7.54 17.08
N THR A 99 -7.00 6.29 16.68
CA THR A 99 -8.02 5.43 17.28
C THR A 99 -7.81 5.24 18.78
N LYS A 100 -6.56 4.99 19.25
CA LYS A 100 -6.24 4.87 20.67
C LYS A 100 -6.49 6.14 21.46
N SER A 101 -6.32 7.32 20.85
CA SER A 101 -6.63 8.60 21.49
C SER A 101 -8.14 8.79 21.75
N ILE A 102 -8.98 8.11 20.96
CA ILE A 102 -10.44 8.13 21.10
C ILE A 102 -10.93 7.01 22.02
N SER A 103 -10.42 5.78 21.83
CA SER A 103 -10.76 4.61 22.63
C SER A 103 -9.73 3.51 22.50
N GLU A 104 -9.28 2.97 23.63
CA GLU A 104 -8.37 1.81 23.67
C GLU A 104 -9.03 0.51 23.18
N GLN A 105 -10.36 0.48 23.05
CA GLN A 105 -11.14 -0.71 22.71
C GLN A 105 -11.43 -0.85 21.21
N ILE A 106 -11.19 0.20 20.41
CA ILE A 106 -11.45 0.16 18.97
C ILE A 106 -10.25 -0.48 18.26
N TYR A 107 -10.50 -1.60 17.56
CA TYR A 107 -9.50 -2.29 16.75
C TYR A 107 -9.38 -1.67 15.36
N VAL A 108 -8.15 -1.56 14.86
CA VAL A 108 -7.83 -1.10 13.49
C VAL A 108 -7.36 -2.31 12.70
N ASP A 109 -8.08 -2.63 11.62
CA ASP A 109 -7.65 -3.67 10.67
C ASP A 109 -6.41 -3.17 9.90
N GLU A 110 -5.37 -3.98 9.89
CA GLU A 110 -4.07 -3.59 9.39
C GLU A 110 -3.86 -4.01 7.93
N ASN A 111 -4.50 -5.09 7.43
CA ASN A 111 -4.40 -5.62 6.06
C ASN A 111 -3.04 -5.41 5.32
N LEU A 112 -1.91 -5.50 6.03
CA LEU A 112 -0.59 -5.29 5.43
C LEU A 112 -0.20 -6.51 4.57
N PRO A 113 0.05 -6.35 3.26
CA PRO A 113 0.30 -7.45 2.34
C PRO A 113 1.65 -8.16 2.55
N LEU A 114 2.66 -7.49 3.13
CA LEU A 114 3.99 -8.06 3.40
C LEU A 114 4.30 -8.24 4.88
N LYS A 115 3.32 -8.06 5.78
CA LYS A 115 3.52 -8.35 7.20
C LYS A 115 3.71 -9.85 7.33
N GLY A 116 4.97 -10.27 7.43
CA GLY A 116 5.37 -11.67 7.46
C GLY A 116 4.42 -12.45 8.33
N GLY A 117 3.69 -13.39 7.72
CA GLY A 117 2.86 -14.30 8.46
C GLY A 117 3.71 -14.85 9.60
N GLN A 118 3.20 -14.77 10.82
CA GLN A 118 3.67 -15.64 11.88
C GLN A 118 3.45 -17.06 11.37
N HIS A 119 4.43 -17.60 10.66
CA HIS A 119 4.63 -19.02 10.53
C HIS A 119 4.91 -19.48 11.95
N GLY A 120 3.84 -19.80 12.67
CA GLY A 120 3.90 -20.69 13.81
C GLY A 120 4.64 -21.92 13.33
N ARG A 121 5.91 -22.03 13.71
CA ARG A 121 6.72 -23.22 13.56
C ARG A 121 6.04 -24.33 14.37
N HIS A 122 5.05 -24.99 13.81
CA HIS A 122 4.66 -26.33 14.23
C HIS A 122 5.70 -27.29 13.63
N HIS A 123 6.90 -27.28 14.21
CA HIS A 123 7.76 -28.44 14.13
C HIS A 123 7.05 -29.55 14.90
N GLY A 124 6.46 -30.49 14.15
CA GLY A 124 6.10 -31.78 14.69
C GLY A 124 7.31 -32.38 15.39
N LYS A 125 7.16 -32.68 16.68
CA LYS A 125 8.04 -33.57 17.40
C LYS A 125 7.21 -34.78 17.81
N HIS A 126 7.66 -35.91 17.28
CA HIS A 126 7.60 -37.29 17.77
C HIS A 126 6.74 -37.58 18.99
#